data_AF-A0A7C2M511-F1
#
_entry.id   AF-A0A7C2M511-F1
#
_cell.length_a   1.000
_cell.length_b   1.000
_cell.length_c   1.000
_cell.angle_alpha   90.00
_cell.angle_beta   90.00
_cell.angle_gamma   90.00
#
_symmetry.space_group_name_H-M   'P 1'
#
loop_
_entity.id
_entity.type
_entity.pdbx_description
1 polymer ?
#
loop_
_entity_poly.entity_id
_entity_poly.type
_entity_poly.pdbx_seq_one_letter_code
_entity_poly.pdbx_strand_id
1 'polypeptide(L)' 'IVFWGGGIDTQRTLPFGTPGEVYREVRKNIDILAPGGGFVFNAVHNIQSNVPVENILAMFRALNDARGIQ' A
#
# COMPACT_ATOMS: atom_id res chain seq x y z
N ILE A 1 1.58 2.47 21.42
CA ILE A 1 2.55 2.50 20.30
C ILE A 1 1.74 2.51 19.01
N VAL A 2 2.15 3.30 18.02
CA VAL A 2 1.52 3.38 16.69
C VAL A 2 2.58 3.07 15.65
N PHE A 3 2.25 2.23 14.67
CA PHE A 3 3.09 1.90 13.52
C PHE A 3 2.66 2.77 12.32
N TRP A 4 3.58 3.60 11.82
CA TRP A 4 3.36 4.47 10.66
C TRP A 4 4.33 4.08 9.54
N GLY A 5 3.83 3.90 8.31
CA GLY A 5 4.62 3.41 7.17
C GLY A 5 4.32 1.95 6.82
N GLY A 6 5.24 1.27 6.15
CA GLY A 6 5.12 -0.17 5.83
C GLY A 6 4.03 -0.52 4.80
N GLY A 7 3.45 0.47 4.12
CA GLY A 7 2.32 0.27 3.22
C GLY A 7 2.68 -0.41 1.89
N ILE A 8 3.80 -0.01 1.27
CA ILE A 8 4.27 -0.57 -0.01
C ILE A 8 5.76 -0.23 -0.24
N ASP A 9 6.50 -1.16 -0.84
CA ASP A 9 7.88 -0.96 -1.31
C ASP A 9 7.92 0.02 -2.50
N THR A 10 8.53 1.18 -2.28
CA THR A 10 8.67 2.26 -3.28
C THR A 10 9.89 2.11 -4.20
N GLN A 11 10.74 1.11 -3.99
CA GLN A 11 11.95 0.86 -4.77
C GLN A 11 11.83 -0.40 -5.63
N ARG A 12 10.79 -1.23 -5.42
CA ARG A 12 10.55 -2.46 -6.19
C ARG A 12 9.12 -2.52 -6.71
N THR A 13 8.16 -2.83 -5.83
CA THR A 13 6.81 -3.21 -6.26
C THR A 13 6.02 -2.03 -6.78
N LEU A 14 6.04 -0.89 -6.09
CA LEU A 14 5.29 0.29 -6.52
C LEU A 14 5.73 0.83 -7.89
N PRO A 15 7.03 1.04 -8.18
CA PRO A 15 7.47 1.56 -9.47
C PRO A 15 7.53 0.52 -10.60
N PHE A 16 7.81 -0.76 -10.32
CA PHE A 16 8.14 -1.74 -11.37
C PHE A 16 7.21 -2.96 -11.41
N GLY A 17 6.36 -3.14 -10.40
CA GLY A 17 5.37 -4.22 -10.38
C GLY A 17 4.16 -3.90 -11.25
N THR A 18 3.34 -4.92 -11.45
CA THR A 18 2.00 -4.81 -12.04
C THR A 18 1.01 -4.24 -11.02
N PRO A 19 -0.11 -3.63 -11.48
CA PRO A 19 -1.17 -3.17 -10.58
C PRO A 19 -1.68 -4.28 -9.63
N GLY A 20 -1.73 -5.52 -10.10
CA GLY A 20 -2.12 -6.68 -9.28
C GLY A 20 -1.12 -7.00 -8.18
N GLU A 21 0.18 -6.86 -8.44
CA GLU A 21 1.23 -7.05 -7.42
C GLU A 21 1.18 -5.95 -6.37
N VAL A 22 1.01 -4.69 -6.78
CA VAL A 22 0.85 -3.55 -5.86
C VAL A 22 -0.36 -3.76 -4.95
N TYR A 23 -1.51 -4.12 -5.52
CA TYR A 23 -2.72 -4.41 -4.74
C TYR A 23 -2.47 -5.51 -3.70
N ARG A 24 -1.86 -6.63 -4.12
CA ARG A 24 -1.59 -7.78 -3.23
C ARG A 24 -0.62 -7.43 -2.10
N GLU A 25 0.44 -6.68 -2.39
CA GLU A 25 1.41 -6.28 -1.36
C GLU A 25 0.77 -5.33 -0.36
N VAL A 26 0.02 -4.32 -0.81
CA VAL A 26 -0.70 -3.39 0.08
C VAL A 26 -1.68 -4.15 0.97
N ARG A 27 -2.49 -5.06 0.41
CA ARG A 27 -3.42 -5.87 1.20
C ARG A 27 -2.69 -6.72 2.23
N LYS A 28 -1.63 -7.41 1.82
CA LYS A 28 -0.79 -8.22 2.72
C LYS A 28 -0.23 -7.38 3.87
N ASN A 29 0.30 -6.20 3.59
CA ASN A 29 0.89 -5.34 4.62
C ASN A 29 -0.17 -4.84 5.61
N ILE A 30 -1.36 -4.46 5.12
CA ILE A 30 -2.48 -4.09 5.99
C ILE A 30 -2.91 -5.28 6.86
N ASP A 31 -3.06 -6.48 6.28
CA ASP A 31 -3.49 -7.68 7.02
C ASP A 31 -2.48 -8.10 8.11
N ILE A 32 -1.20 -7.75 7.96
CA ILE A 32 -0.15 -8.00 8.95
C ILE A 32 -0.09 -6.89 10.02
N LEU A 33 -0.17 -5.62 9.62
CA LEU A 33 0.16 -4.49 10.49
C LEU A 33 -1.05 -3.85 11.17
N ALA A 34 -2.24 -3.96 10.58
CA ALA A 34 -3.46 -3.35 11.09
C ALA A 34 -4.21 -4.10 12.22
N PRO A 35 -4.11 -5.43 12.39
CA PRO A 35 -4.83 -6.12 13.46
C PRO A 35 -4.51 -5.54 14.85
N GLY A 36 -5.55 -5.27 15.64
CA GLY A 36 -5.40 -4.62 16.95
C GLY A 36 -5.32 -3.09 16.90
N GLY A 37 -5.41 -2.48 15.71
CA GLY A 37 -5.36 -1.03 15.54
C GLY A 37 -3.95 -0.45 15.65
N GLY A 38 -3.84 0.88 15.69
CA GLY A 38 -2.53 1.55 15.81
C GLY A 38 -1.67 1.51 14.55
N PHE A 39 -2.26 1.21 13.39
CA PHE A 39 -1.58 1.28 12.09
C PHE A 39 -2.04 2.49 11.29
N VAL A 40 -1.09 3.30 10.84
CA VAL A 40 -1.32 4.40 9.90
C VAL A 40 -0.59 4.09 8.61
N PHE A 41 -1.36 3.78 7.57
CA PHE A 41 -0.80 3.45 6.27
C PHE A 41 -0.03 4.63 5.68
N ASN A 42 1.21 4.37 5.27
CA ASN A 42 1.97 5.22 4.37
C ASN A 42 2.93 4.34 3.55
N ALA A 43 3.37 4.81 2.38
CA ALA A 43 4.44 4.14 1.63
C ALA A 43 5.73 4.06 2.47
N VAL A 44 6.61 3.09 2.18
CA VAL A 44 7.87 2.89 2.93
C VAL A 44 8.82 4.08 2.76
N HIS A 45 8.75 4.76 1.62
CA HIS A 45 9.46 6.01 1.36
C HIS A 45 8.61 6.90 0.42
N ASN A 46 9.18 8.01 -0.06
CA ASN A 46 8.52 8.90 -1.01
C ASN A 46 8.19 8.19 -2.33
N ILE A 47 6.99 8.48 -2.84
CA ILE A 47 6.57 8.11 -4.19
C ILE A 47 7.31 9.01 -5.19
N GLN A 48 7.93 8.42 -6.21
CA GLN A 48 8.69 9.14 -7.23
C GLN A 48 7.84 9.41 -8.49
N SER A 49 8.26 10.35 -9.32
CA SER A 49 7.52 10.83 -10.49
C SER A 49 7.29 9.78 -11.58
N ASN A 50 8.11 8.72 -11.61
CA ASN A 50 8.04 7.65 -12.60
C ASN A 50 7.13 6.49 -12.19
N VAL A 51 6.46 6.55 -11.04
CA VAL A 51 5.51 5.51 -10.63
C VAL A 51 4.29 5.54 -11.56
N PRO A 52 3.92 4.41 -12.20
CA PRO A 52 2.74 4.34 -13.06
C PRO A 52 1.46 4.70 -12.30
N VAL A 53 0.55 5.44 -12.95
CA VAL A 53 -0.72 5.87 -12.35
C VAL A 53 -1.56 4.66 -11.93
N GLU A 54 -1.56 3.59 -12.73
CA GLU A 54 -2.32 2.36 -12.49
C GLU A 54 -1.88 1.67 -11.20
N ASN A 55 -0.60 1.79 -10.84
CA ASN A 55 -0.04 1.26 -9.59
C ASN A 55 -0.48 2.11 -8.40
N ILE A 56 -0.51 3.44 -8.52
CA ILE A 56 -1.08 4.32 -7.49
C ILE A 56 -2.56 4.00 -7.27
N LEU A 57 -3.33 3.85 -8.35
CA LEU A 57 -4.75 3.48 -8.27
C LEU A 57 -4.93 2.10 -7.63
N ALA A 58 -4.06 1.13 -7.92
CA ALA A 58 -4.10 -0.18 -7.27
C ALA A 58 -3.85 -0.12 -5.75
N MET A 59 -2.90 0.71 -5.33
CA MET A 59 -2.63 0.96 -3.90
C MET A 59 -3.87 1.55 -3.20
N PHE A 60 -4.52 2.55 -3.80
CA PHE A 60 -5.74 3.13 -3.23
C PHE A 60 -6.94 2.16 -3.24
N ARG A 61 -7.10 1.35 -4.29
CA ARG A 61 -8.12 0.29 -4.30
C ARG A 61 -7.93 -0.69 -3.14
N ALA A 62 -6.70 -1.16 -2.92
CA ALA A 62 -6.39 -2.04 -1.80
C ALA A 62 -6.68 -1.41 -0.43
N LEU A 63 -6.44 -0.11 -0.28
CA LEU A 63 -6.80 0.62 0.95
C LEU A 63 -8.32 0.71 1.17
N ASN A 64 -9.09 1.01 0.11
CA ASN A 64 -10.54 1.11 0.20
C ASN A 64 -11.17 -0.23 0.54
N ASP A 65 -10.73 -1.30 -0.13
CA ASP A 65 -11.19 -2.66 0.11
C ASP A 65 -10.88 -3.11 1.55
N ALA A 66 -9.68 -2.78 2.07
CA ALA A 66 -9.30 -3.09 3.44
C ALA A 66 -10.10 -2.30 4.51
N ARG A 67 -10.60 -1.11 4.15
CA ARG A 67 -11.47 -0.30 5.03
C ARG A 67 -12.93 -0.76 4.99
N GLY A 68 -13.32 -1.60 4.02
CA GLY A 68 -14.72 -1.99 3.80
C GLY A 68 -15.60 -0.86 3.27
N ILE A 69 -15.01 0.16 2.63
CA ILE A 69 -15.75 1.27 2.01
C ILE A 69 -15.79 1.00 0.51
N GLN A 70 -16.96 0.61 0.01
CA GLN A 70 -17.26 0.51 -1.43
C GLN A 70 -17.57 1.88 -2.02
#